data_AF-A0A1Q9MZW0-F1
#
_entry.id   AF-A0A1Q9MZW0-F1
#
_cell.length_a   1.000
_cell.length_b   1.000
_cell.length_c   1.000
_cell.angle_alpha   90.00
_cell.angle_beta   90.00
_cell.angle_gamma   90.00
#
_symmetry.space_group_name_H-M   'P 1'
#
loop_
_entity.id
_entity.type
_entity.pdbx_description
1 polymer ?
#
loop_
_entity_poly.entity_id
_entity_poly.type
_entity_poly.pdbx_seq_one_letter_code
_entity_poly.pdbx_strand_id
1 'polypeptide(L)'
;MATFEVMFFQGIVVFCCIFGIGILISAYSRHREKKSPITKTLLILHIYLVAFIFVSLVSTLFHLFDIPVISGTVTESTFPLGDRVLILCHTFFYQFAVIFLLCAFNYYYVFTRIVFGGGKSKKWIVIMIFVTIINQVGISAIILYSLLSVMSGLPVNYELVSLGVALMALLGGLILLAANCIISIPVFRDSIHLWKRTPKEDPNKSNALYIGIMALLNILSIIFTIVDIVLARYGGVAYPTIAFVIAWLCVPLIIYTAYRGYFSRKSEKKIP
;
A
#
# COMPACT_ATOMS: atom_id res chain seq x y z
N MET A 1 22.11 -16.64 -2.96
CA MET A 1 20.75 -16.97 -3.45
C MET A 1 19.75 -15.82 -3.27
N ALA A 2 20.01 -14.84 -2.40
CA ALA A 2 19.21 -13.61 -2.23
C ALA A 2 19.14 -12.66 -3.45
N THR A 3 19.91 -12.89 -4.52
CA THR A 3 20.03 -11.95 -5.65
C THR A 3 18.84 -11.98 -6.62
N PHE A 4 18.24 -13.15 -6.90
CA PHE A 4 17.14 -13.24 -7.86
C PHE A 4 15.84 -12.62 -7.34
N GLU A 5 15.47 -12.91 -6.09
CA GLU A 5 14.24 -12.39 -5.46
C GLU A 5 14.29 -10.87 -5.32
N VAL A 6 15.44 -10.31 -4.93
CA VAL A 6 15.66 -8.86 -4.84
C VAL A 6 15.59 -8.19 -6.21
N MET A 7 16.25 -8.76 -7.24
CA MET A 7 16.17 -8.24 -8.62
C MET A 7 14.75 -8.32 -9.19
N PHE A 8 14.03 -9.42 -8.94
CA PHE A 8 12.65 -9.58 -9.37
C PHE A 8 11.72 -8.59 -8.67
N PHE A 9 11.87 -8.43 -7.36
CA PHE A 9 11.14 -7.44 -6.57
C PHE A 9 11.40 -6.01 -7.07
N GLN A 10 12.65 -5.64 -7.32
CA GLN A 10 13.00 -4.35 -7.90
C GLN A 10 12.35 -4.15 -9.28
N GLY A 11 12.36 -5.19 -10.12
CA GLY A 11 11.67 -5.17 -11.42
C GLY A 11 10.18 -4.84 -11.28
N ILE A 12 9.50 -5.43 -10.29
CA ILE A 12 8.09 -5.11 -9.97
C ILE A 12 7.97 -3.64 -9.56
N VAL A 13 8.83 -3.13 -8.69
CA VAL A 13 8.74 -1.75 -8.18
C VAL A 13 9.00 -0.73 -9.29
N VAL A 14 10.04 -0.92 -10.12
CA VAL A 14 10.32 -0.06 -11.26
C VAL A 14 9.17 -0.06 -12.27
N PHE A 15 8.61 -1.24 -12.57
CA PHE A 15 7.42 -1.35 -13.41
C PHE A 15 6.23 -0.59 -12.82
N CYS A 16 6.01 -0.69 -11.51
CA CYS A 16 4.97 0.05 -10.79
C CYS A 16 5.19 1.56 -10.85
N CYS A 17 6.44 2.05 -10.76
CA CYS A 17 6.76 3.47 -10.91
C CYS A 17 6.31 3.99 -12.29
N ILE A 18 6.73 3.30 -13.36
CA ILE A 18 6.43 3.71 -14.75
C ILE A 18 4.92 3.70 -15.00
N PHE A 19 4.24 2.61 -14.66
CA PHE A 19 2.79 2.49 -14.83
C PHE A 19 2.01 3.45 -13.92
N GLY A 20 2.46 3.64 -12.68
CA GLY A 20 1.85 4.55 -11.72
C GLY A 20 1.85 5.99 -12.21
N ILE A 21 2.97 6.45 -12.79
CA ILE A 21 3.07 7.77 -13.42
C ILE A 21 2.08 7.89 -14.60
N GLY A 22 2.04 6.89 -15.48
CA GLY A 22 1.11 6.89 -16.62
C GLY A 22 -0.37 6.98 -16.21
N ILE A 23 -0.73 6.30 -15.12
CA ILE A 23 -2.10 6.36 -14.58
C ILE A 23 -2.37 7.67 -13.86
N LEU A 24 -1.38 8.24 -13.16
CA LEU A 24 -1.52 9.58 -12.58
C LEU A 24 -1.78 10.64 -13.66
N ILE A 25 -1.05 10.58 -14.78
CA ILE A 25 -1.27 11.45 -15.95
C ILE A 25 -2.69 11.24 -16.50
N SER A 26 -3.12 9.99 -16.66
CA SER A 26 -4.47 9.64 -17.13
C SER A 26 -5.57 10.15 -16.18
N ALA A 27 -5.36 10.02 -14.87
CA ALA A 27 -6.27 10.49 -13.83
C ALA A 27 -6.37 12.01 -13.82
N TYR A 28 -5.23 12.69 -13.97
CA TYR A 28 -5.16 14.14 -14.07
C TYR A 28 -5.89 14.65 -15.31
N SER A 29 -5.64 14.05 -16.49
CA SER A 29 -6.33 14.39 -17.74
C SER A 29 -7.85 14.27 -17.59
N ARG A 30 -8.33 13.15 -17.05
CA ARG A 30 -9.77 12.93 -16.83
C ARG A 30 -10.36 13.88 -15.79
N HIS A 31 -9.60 14.26 -14.77
CA HIS A 31 -10.04 15.27 -13.80
C HIS A 31 -10.18 16.66 -14.45
N ARG A 32 -9.29 17.02 -15.39
CA ARG A 32 -9.43 18.27 -16.15
C ARG A 32 -10.68 18.26 -17.04
N GLU A 33 -10.98 17.14 -17.69
CA GLU A 33 -12.17 16.99 -18.53
C GLU A 33 -13.47 16.97 -17.72
N LYS A 34 -13.48 16.25 -16.59
CA LYS A 34 -14.66 16.06 -15.73
C LYS A 34 -14.32 16.32 -14.29
N LYS A 35 -14.52 17.56 -13.84
CA LYS A 35 -14.34 17.97 -12.44
C LYS A 35 -15.50 17.44 -11.59
N SER A 36 -15.36 16.22 -11.07
CA SER A 36 -16.34 15.61 -10.16
C SER A 36 -15.68 15.12 -8.87
N PRO A 37 -16.45 14.92 -7.78
CA PRO A 37 -15.93 14.33 -6.55
C PRO A 37 -15.27 12.96 -6.77
N ILE A 38 -15.74 12.19 -7.75
CA ILE A 38 -15.20 10.88 -8.12
C ILE A 38 -13.80 11.04 -8.73
N THR A 39 -13.65 11.92 -9.74
CA THR A 39 -12.35 12.10 -10.41
C THR A 39 -11.33 12.76 -9.49
N LYS A 40 -11.75 13.66 -8.60
CA LYS A 40 -10.88 14.24 -7.56
C LYS A 40 -10.38 13.18 -6.58
N THR A 41 -11.30 12.36 -6.05
CA THR A 41 -10.95 11.28 -5.11
C THR A 41 -10.00 10.26 -5.76
N LEU A 42 -10.26 9.89 -7.03
CA LEU A 42 -9.36 9.03 -7.79
C LEU A 42 -7.98 9.66 -8.01
N LEU A 43 -7.91 10.94 -8.38
CA LEU A 43 -6.63 11.63 -8.55
C LEU A 43 -5.81 11.59 -7.26
N ILE A 44 -6.43 11.92 -6.12
CA ILE A 44 -5.75 11.92 -4.82
C ILE A 44 -5.31 10.51 -4.41
N LEU A 45 -6.16 9.49 -4.63
CA LEU A 45 -5.80 8.08 -4.41
C LEU A 45 -4.52 7.71 -5.18
N HIS A 46 -4.43 8.08 -6.46
CA HIS A 46 -3.27 7.73 -7.28
C HIS A 46 -2.02 8.53 -6.89
N ILE A 47 -2.16 9.78 -6.43
CA ILE A 47 -1.04 10.54 -5.85
C ILE A 47 -0.44 9.77 -4.68
N TYR A 48 -1.27 9.27 -3.75
CA TYR A 48 -0.79 8.50 -2.61
C TYR A 48 -0.22 7.14 -3.01
N LEU A 49 -0.80 6.43 -4.00
CA LEU A 49 -0.21 5.19 -4.52
C LEU A 49 1.16 5.43 -5.17
N VAL A 50 1.31 6.50 -5.96
CA VAL A 50 2.59 6.85 -6.58
C VAL A 50 3.62 7.21 -5.52
N ALA A 51 3.23 8.00 -4.50
CA ALA A 51 4.10 8.31 -3.37
C ALA A 51 4.54 7.04 -2.61
N PHE A 52 3.62 6.11 -2.35
CA PHE A 52 3.95 4.79 -1.78
C PHE A 52 5.02 4.07 -2.60
N ILE A 53 4.81 3.94 -3.91
CA ILE A 53 5.73 3.25 -4.81
C ILE A 53 7.11 3.94 -4.84
N PHE A 54 7.16 5.27 -4.89
CA PHE A 54 8.43 6.01 -4.88
C PHE A 54 9.20 5.82 -3.58
N VAL A 55 8.53 5.86 -2.43
CA VAL A 55 9.19 5.64 -1.14
C VAL A 55 9.65 4.19 -1.00
N SER A 56 8.86 3.23 -1.49
CA SER A 56 9.28 1.83 -1.56
C SER A 56 10.45 1.60 -2.52
N LEU A 57 10.55 2.35 -3.63
CA LEU A 57 11.72 2.30 -4.51
C LEU A 57 12.99 2.65 -3.74
N VAL A 58 12.96 3.67 -2.88
CA VAL A 58 14.11 4.02 -2.02
C VAL A 58 14.48 2.84 -1.13
N SER A 59 13.51 2.19 -0.47
CA SER A 59 13.74 0.95 0.31
C SER A 59 14.34 -0.17 -0.55
N THR A 60 13.88 -0.35 -1.79
CA THR A 60 14.43 -1.39 -2.68
C THR A 60 15.87 -1.13 -3.09
N LEU A 61 16.28 0.14 -3.18
CA LEU A 61 17.68 0.49 -3.45
C LEU A 61 18.58 0.05 -2.29
N PHE A 62 18.13 0.19 -1.04
CA PHE A 62 18.88 -0.31 0.12
C PHE A 62 19.07 -1.84 0.05
N HIS A 63 18.06 -2.59 -0.39
CA HIS A 63 18.20 -4.04 -0.60
C HIS A 63 19.24 -4.41 -1.67
N LEU A 64 19.50 -3.57 -2.68
CA LEU A 64 20.55 -3.84 -3.67
C LEU A 64 21.96 -3.71 -3.11
N PHE A 65 22.12 -2.89 -2.08
CA PHE A 65 23.39 -2.72 -1.37
C PHE A 65 23.50 -3.64 -0.16
N ASP A 66 22.63 -4.66 -0.06
CA ASP A 66 22.56 -5.60 1.06
C ASP A 66 22.40 -4.92 2.43
N ILE A 67 21.80 -3.72 2.46
CA ILE A 67 21.56 -2.98 3.72
C ILE A 67 20.32 -3.59 4.37
N PRO A 68 20.42 -4.17 5.58
CA PRO A 68 19.31 -4.88 6.20
C PRO A 68 18.23 -3.91 6.71
N VAL A 69 16.99 -4.40 6.75
CA VAL A 69 15.86 -3.74 7.41
C VAL A 69 15.66 -4.35 8.79
N ILE A 70 15.37 -3.54 9.81
CA ILE A 70 15.06 -4.05 11.14
C ILE A 70 13.58 -4.47 11.17
N SER A 71 13.33 -5.78 11.21
CA SER A 71 11.99 -6.39 11.19
C SER A 71 11.54 -6.98 12.53
N GLY A 72 12.44 -7.00 13.53
CA GLY A 72 12.18 -7.53 14.87
C GLY A 72 12.75 -6.65 15.98
N THR A 73 12.51 -7.06 17.22
CA THR A 73 13.14 -6.45 18.39
C THR A 73 14.65 -6.69 18.35
N VAL A 74 15.43 -5.66 18.67
CA VAL A 74 16.89 -5.65 18.61
C VAL A 74 17.51 -5.20 19.93
N THR A 75 18.67 -5.74 20.23
CA THR A 75 19.59 -5.35 21.29
C THR A 75 20.92 -4.93 20.66
N GLU A 76 21.86 -4.44 21.45
CA GLU A 76 23.21 -4.13 20.96
C GLU A 76 23.88 -5.32 20.26
N SER A 77 23.71 -6.53 20.80
CA SER A 77 24.30 -7.76 20.25
C SER A 77 23.54 -8.35 19.07
N THR A 78 22.28 -7.97 18.86
CA THR A 78 21.42 -8.50 17.78
C THR A 78 21.11 -7.46 16.70
N PHE A 79 21.63 -6.24 16.85
CA PHE A 79 21.51 -5.21 15.82
C PHE A 79 22.24 -5.64 14.55
N PRO A 80 21.66 -5.46 13.34
CA PRO A 80 22.30 -5.90 12.12
C PRO A 80 23.69 -5.29 11.92
N LEU A 81 24.63 -6.10 11.45
CA LEU A 81 25.99 -5.65 11.15
C LEU A 81 25.98 -4.65 9.99
N GLY A 82 26.74 -3.56 10.12
CA GLY A 82 26.86 -2.51 9.11
C GLY A 82 26.73 -1.10 9.66
N ASP A 83 26.56 -0.13 8.76
CA ASP A 83 26.36 1.26 9.12
C ASP A 83 24.96 1.47 9.74
N ARG A 84 24.94 1.82 11.02
CA ARG A 84 23.74 2.05 11.82
C ARG A 84 22.84 3.14 11.22
N VAL A 85 23.42 4.18 10.61
CA VAL A 85 22.67 5.26 9.95
C VAL A 85 21.95 4.70 8.74
N LEU A 86 22.64 3.94 7.89
CA LEU A 86 22.03 3.36 6.69
C LEU A 86 20.94 2.34 7.03
N ILE A 87 21.15 1.51 8.05
CA ILE A 87 20.17 0.51 8.52
C ILE A 87 18.91 1.21 9.07
N LEU A 88 19.07 2.25 9.89
CA LEU A 88 17.94 3.03 10.41
C LEU A 88 17.23 3.83 9.32
N CYS A 89 17.98 4.35 8.35
CA CYS A 89 17.43 5.03 7.18
C CYS A 89 16.59 4.08 6.32
N HIS A 90 17.09 2.87 6.06
CA HIS A 90 16.34 1.83 5.36
C HIS A 90 15.05 1.48 6.13
N THR A 91 15.17 1.22 7.43
CA THR A 91 14.03 0.92 8.30
C THR A 91 12.99 2.05 8.32
N PHE A 92 13.44 3.31 8.35
CA PHE A 92 12.56 4.47 8.26
C PHE A 92 11.78 4.50 6.94
N PHE A 93 12.44 4.39 5.79
CA PHE A 93 11.76 4.45 4.49
C PHE A 93 10.79 3.29 4.29
N TYR A 94 11.17 2.08 4.74
CA TYR A 94 10.29 0.92 4.74
C TYR A 94 8.98 1.20 5.52
N GLN A 95 9.08 1.81 6.70
CA GLN A 95 7.92 2.17 7.52
C GLN A 95 7.13 3.36 6.98
N PHE A 96 7.84 4.36 6.46
CA PHE A 96 7.25 5.60 5.98
C PHE A 96 6.39 5.36 4.73
N ALA A 97 6.77 4.40 3.87
CA ALA A 97 5.97 4.00 2.72
C ALA A 97 4.53 3.63 3.12
N VAL A 98 4.36 2.90 4.23
CA VAL A 98 3.06 2.41 4.71
C VAL A 98 2.07 3.55 4.96
N ILE A 99 2.53 4.75 5.37
CA ILE A 99 1.65 5.91 5.57
C ILE A 99 0.92 6.27 4.27
N PHE A 100 1.63 6.30 3.15
CA PHE A 100 1.05 6.62 1.85
C PHE A 100 0.06 5.56 1.40
N LEU A 101 0.35 4.29 1.68
CA LEU A 101 -0.58 3.19 1.41
C LEU A 101 -1.88 3.35 2.22
N LEU A 102 -1.79 3.71 3.50
CA LEU A 102 -2.94 3.97 4.36
C LEU A 102 -3.77 5.16 3.87
N CYS A 103 -3.10 6.23 3.42
CA CYS A 103 -3.77 7.37 2.80
C CYS A 103 -4.48 6.96 1.50
N ALA A 104 -3.83 6.21 0.62
CA ALA A 104 -4.46 5.69 -0.61
C ALA A 104 -5.70 4.84 -0.28
N PHE A 105 -5.59 3.99 0.74
CA PHE A 105 -6.71 3.17 1.22
C PHE A 105 -7.88 4.01 1.77
N ASN A 106 -7.62 5.11 2.47
CA ASN A 106 -8.65 6.05 2.90
C ASN A 106 -9.41 6.64 1.70
N TYR A 107 -8.70 7.08 0.67
CA TYR A 107 -9.34 7.61 -0.55
C TYR A 107 -10.05 6.52 -1.36
N TYR A 108 -9.60 5.27 -1.30
CA TYR A 108 -10.31 4.13 -1.85
C TYR A 108 -11.65 3.90 -1.14
N TYR A 109 -11.67 4.01 0.19
CA TYR A 109 -12.91 3.98 0.96
C TYR A 109 -13.86 5.13 0.59
N VAL A 110 -13.35 6.36 0.51
CA VAL A 110 -14.16 7.52 0.09
C VAL A 110 -14.73 7.29 -1.32
N PHE A 111 -13.91 6.79 -2.23
CA PHE A 111 -14.30 6.50 -3.60
C PHE A 111 -15.45 5.47 -3.66
N THR A 112 -15.27 4.34 -2.98
CA THR A 112 -16.26 3.24 -2.96
C THR A 112 -17.60 3.70 -2.39
N ARG A 113 -17.58 4.58 -1.39
CA ARG A 113 -18.80 5.22 -0.86
C ARG A 113 -19.53 6.08 -1.88
N ILE A 114 -18.79 6.87 -2.65
CA ILE A 114 -19.39 7.75 -3.67
C ILE A 114 -20.02 6.90 -4.80
N VAL A 115 -19.35 5.83 -5.21
CA VAL A 115 -19.80 5.01 -6.35
C VAL A 115 -20.92 4.03 -6.00
N PHE A 116 -20.80 3.34 -4.87
CA PHE A 116 -21.77 2.32 -4.47
C PHE A 116 -22.87 2.86 -3.54
N GLY A 117 -22.93 4.18 -3.38
CA GLY A 117 -24.02 4.85 -2.65
C GLY A 117 -24.17 4.41 -1.20
N GLY A 118 -23.06 4.03 -0.55
CA GLY A 118 -23.06 3.44 0.78
C GLY A 118 -23.85 4.26 1.81
N GLY A 119 -25.11 3.87 2.01
CA GLY A 119 -26.02 4.41 3.00
C GLY A 119 -25.43 4.21 4.40
N LYS A 120 -25.48 5.28 5.21
CA LYS A 120 -25.06 5.32 6.61
C LYS A 120 -23.66 4.73 6.85
N SER A 121 -22.66 5.57 6.62
CA SER A 121 -21.29 5.43 7.15
C SER A 121 -21.25 4.74 8.51
N LYS A 122 -20.60 3.57 8.60
CA LYS A 122 -20.04 3.11 9.87
C LYS A 122 -18.88 4.06 10.20
N LYS A 123 -19.17 5.18 10.87
CA LYS A 123 -18.17 6.21 11.27
C LYS A 123 -16.90 5.58 11.86
N TRP A 124 -17.06 4.45 12.54
CA TRP A 124 -16.00 3.58 13.06
C TRP A 124 -14.93 3.19 12.03
N ILE A 125 -15.25 2.95 10.75
CA ILE A 125 -14.26 2.59 9.72
C ILE A 125 -13.31 3.76 9.45
N VAL A 126 -13.86 4.96 9.29
CA VAL A 126 -13.05 6.18 9.09
C VAL A 126 -12.17 6.44 10.29
N ILE A 127 -12.73 6.29 11.50
CA ILE A 127 -11.98 6.42 12.76
C ILE A 127 -10.83 5.39 12.80
N MET A 128 -11.09 4.12 12.47
CA MET A 128 -10.06 3.08 12.45
C MET A 128 -8.94 3.41 11.46
N ILE A 129 -9.27 3.85 10.24
CA ILE A 129 -8.25 4.25 9.25
C ILE A 129 -7.42 5.43 9.76
N PHE A 130 -8.07 6.45 10.34
CA PHE A 130 -7.39 7.62 10.86
C PHE A 130 -6.48 7.31 12.06
N VAL A 131 -6.95 6.48 13.00
CA VAL A 131 -6.15 5.98 14.13
C VAL A 131 -4.95 5.18 13.61
N THR A 132 -5.12 4.39 12.56
CA THR A 132 -4.02 3.63 11.95
C THR A 132 -2.98 4.57 11.34
N ILE A 133 -3.40 5.62 10.64
CA ILE A 133 -2.49 6.64 10.08
C ILE A 133 -1.72 7.34 11.20
N ILE A 134 -2.40 7.78 12.27
CA ILE A 134 -1.76 8.44 13.42
C ILE A 134 -0.72 7.52 14.06
N ASN A 135 -1.09 6.26 14.31
CA ASN A 135 -0.17 5.28 14.88
C ASN A 135 1.05 5.08 13.97
N GLN A 136 0.86 4.96 12.65
CA GLN A 136 1.96 4.78 11.70
C GLN A 136 2.88 6.01 11.62
N VAL A 137 2.32 7.23 11.71
CA VAL A 137 3.09 8.47 11.81
C VAL A 137 3.91 8.49 13.10
N GLY A 138 3.31 8.12 14.24
CA GLY A 138 4.02 8.03 15.52
C GLY A 138 5.16 7.02 15.49
N ILE A 139 4.93 5.83 14.93
CA ILE A 139 5.94 4.79 14.74
C ILE A 139 7.09 5.28 13.85
N SER A 140 6.76 5.94 12.72
CA SER A 140 7.78 6.49 11.82
C SER A 140 8.59 7.60 12.49
N ALA A 141 7.96 8.41 13.35
CA ALA A 141 8.63 9.45 14.13
C ALA A 141 9.61 8.87 15.17
N ILE A 142 9.26 7.75 15.80
CA ILE A 142 10.15 7.01 16.73
C ILE A 142 11.43 6.56 16.01
N ILE A 143 11.31 5.96 14.82
CA ILE A 143 12.48 5.54 14.03
C ILE A 143 13.26 6.75 13.50
N LEU A 144 12.57 7.79 13.03
CA LEU A 144 13.22 9.03 12.59
C LEU A 144 14.02 9.69 13.72
N TYR A 145 13.48 9.73 14.93
CA TYR A 145 14.18 10.23 16.11
C TYR A 145 15.44 9.42 16.40
N SER A 146 15.36 8.10 16.30
CA SER A 146 16.52 7.21 16.47
C SER A 146 17.59 7.49 15.40
N LEU A 147 17.18 7.67 14.14
CA LEU A 147 18.08 8.03 13.04
C LEU A 147 18.78 9.36 13.30
N LEU A 148 18.03 10.42 13.63
CA LEU A 148 18.57 11.75 13.88
C LEU A 148 19.52 11.77 15.09
N SER A 149 19.22 10.98 16.12
CA SER A 149 20.07 10.83 17.30
C SER A 149 21.43 10.25 16.90
N VAL A 150 21.44 9.16 16.12
CA VAL A 150 22.68 8.51 15.66
C VAL A 150 23.47 9.42 14.71
N MET A 151 22.79 10.13 13.80
CA MET A 151 23.43 11.12 12.92
C MET A 151 24.07 12.28 13.70
N SER A 152 23.55 12.58 14.91
CA SER A 152 24.09 13.59 15.82
C SER A 152 25.20 13.05 16.74
N GLY A 153 25.63 11.80 16.56
CA GLY A 153 26.68 11.16 17.37
C GLY A 153 26.20 10.56 18.69
N LEU A 154 24.88 10.50 18.94
CA LEU A 154 24.33 9.85 20.12
C LEU A 154 24.24 8.33 19.92
N PRO A 155 24.33 7.52 21.00
CA PRO A 155 24.18 6.08 20.92
C PRO A 155 22.77 5.69 20.44
N VAL A 156 22.67 4.53 19.77
CA VAL A 156 21.38 3.96 19.36
C VAL A 156 20.58 3.60 20.61
N ASN A 157 19.35 4.10 20.71
CA ASN A 157 18.40 3.63 21.72
C ASN A 157 17.67 2.38 21.21
N TYR A 158 18.20 1.21 21.54
CA TYR A 158 17.68 -0.09 21.08
C TYR A 158 16.26 -0.39 21.54
N GLU A 159 15.87 0.09 22.73
CA GLU A 159 14.51 -0.07 23.25
C GLU A 159 13.51 0.71 22.39
N LEU A 160 13.87 1.93 22.00
CA LEU A 160 13.04 2.80 21.19
C LEU A 160 12.90 2.29 19.75
N VAL A 161 14.00 1.79 19.15
CA VAL A 161 13.97 1.10 17.85
C VAL A 161 13.11 -0.16 17.91
N SER A 162 13.30 -0.99 18.94
CA SER A 162 12.51 -2.21 19.15
C SER A 162 11.03 -1.92 19.32
N LEU A 163 10.68 -0.87 20.07
CA LEU A 163 9.31 -0.41 20.25
C LEU A 163 8.70 -0.01 18.91
N GLY A 164 9.40 0.80 18.10
CA GLY A 164 8.91 1.22 16.78
C GLY A 164 8.62 0.03 15.86
N VAL A 165 9.57 -0.90 15.74
CA VAL A 165 9.43 -2.07 14.86
C VAL A 165 8.37 -3.06 15.38
N ALA A 166 8.26 -3.26 16.70
CA ALA A 166 7.24 -4.13 17.28
C ALA A 166 5.82 -3.58 17.08
N LEU A 167 5.62 -2.28 17.31
CA LEU A 167 4.33 -1.61 17.11
C LEU A 167 3.87 -1.64 15.65
N MET A 168 4.81 -1.55 14.69
CA MET A 168 4.50 -1.64 13.26
C MET A 168 3.79 -2.95 12.91
N ALA A 169 4.37 -4.07 13.33
CA ALA A 169 3.82 -5.39 13.00
C ALA A 169 2.45 -5.63 13.63
N LEU A 170 2.24 -5.15 14.87
CA LEU A 170 1.06 -5.46 15.65
C LEU A 170 -0.12 -4.54 15.34
N LEU A 171 0.11 -3.22 15.28
CA LEU A 171 -0.94 -2.23 15.05
C LEU A 171 -1.19 -2.00 13.55
N GLY A 172 -0.14 -2.04 12.74
CA GLY A 172 -0.24 -1.87 11.29
C GLY A 172 -0.96 -3.05 10.62
N GLY A 173 -0.54 -4.29 10.89
CA GLY A 173 -1.07 -5.47 10.19
C GLY A 173 -2.53 -5.80 10.52
N LEU A 174 -2.88 -5.86 11.81
CA LEU A 174 -4.21 -6.29 12.25
C LEU A 174 -5.30 -5.25 11.95
N ILE A 175 -5.02 -3.97 12.21
CA ILE A 175 -6.01 -2.90 11.97
C ILE A 175 -6.20 -2.69 10.46
N LEU A 176 -5.12 -2.78 9.67
CA LEU A 176 -5.20 -2.67 8.22
C LEU A 176 -5.96 -3.84 7.60
N LEU A 177 -5.75 -5.08 8.08
CA LEU A 177 -6.55 -6.23 7.65
C LEU A 177 -8.03 -6.04 7.97
N ALA A 178 -8.35 -5.68 9.21
CA ALA A 178 -9.74 -5.50 9.61
C ALA A 178 -10.41 -4.40 8.77
N ALA A 179 -9.77 -3.24 8.63
CA ALA A 179 -10.29 -2.13 7.85
C ALA A 179 -10.44 -2.49 6.36
N ASN A 180 -9.45 -3.15 5.76
CA ASN A 180 -9.48 -3.53 4.35
C ASN A 180 -10.52 -4.61 4.08
N CYS A 181 -10.63 -5.65 4.90
CA CYS A 181 -11.68 -6.65 4.76
C CYS A 181 -13.08 -6.04 4.88
N ILE A 182 -13.32 -5.14 5.84
CA ILE A 182 -14.62 -4.48 6.03
C ILE A 182 -15.02 -3.63 4.81
N ILE A 183 -14.06 -3.12 4.04
CA ILE A 183 -14.32 -2.25 2.88
C ILE A 183 -14.33 -3.07 1.58
N SER A 184 -13.29 -3.85 1.33
CA SER A 184 -13.08 -4.57 0.09
C SER A 184 -13.99 -5.79 -0.07
N ILE A 185 -14.41 -6.46 1.00
CA ILE A 185 -15.33 -7.61 0.88
C ILE A 185 -16.71 -7.15 0.38
N PRO A 186 -17.35 -6.11 0.95
CA PRO A 186 -18.59 -5.58 0.40
C PRO A 186 -18.43 -5.08 -1.04
N VAL A 187 -17.36 -4.34 -1.33
CA VAL A 187 -17.11 -3.83 -2.69
C VAL A 187 -16.96 -4.97 -3.69
N PHE A 188 -16.23 -6.03 -3.33
CA PHE A 188 -16.11 -7.24 -4.15
C PHE A 188 -17.49 -7.85 -4.41
N ARG A 189 -18.26 -8.11 -3.34
CA ARG A 189 -19.58 -8.73 -3.44
C ARG A 189 -20.53 -7.90 -4.31
N ASP A 190 -20.64 -6.61 -4.06
CA ASP A 190 -21.56 -5.70 -4.74
C ASP A 190 -21.16 -5.51 -6.20
N SER A 191 -19.85 -5.42 -6.48
CA SER A 191 -19.33 -5.31 -7.84
C SER A 191 -19.59 -6.57 -8.66
N ILE A 192 -19.39 -7.77 -8.08
CA ILE A 192 -19.69 -9.04 -8.76
C ILE A 192 -21.20 -9.21 -8.97
N HIS A 193 -22.00 -8.83 -7.99
CA HIS A 193 -23.46 -8.88 -8.10
C HIS A 193 -23.99 -7.95 -9.18
N LEU A 194 -23.47 -6.72 -9.24
CA LEU A 194 -23.76 -5.75 -10.29
C LEU A 194 -23.36 -6.32 -11.65
N TRP A 195 -22.13 -6.81 -11.79
CA TRP A 195 -21.65 -7.41 -13.03
C TRP A 195 -22.53 -8.57 -13.54
N LYS A 196 -23.00 -9.45 -12.65
CA LYS A 196 -23.90 -10.56 -13.00
C LYS A 196 -25.26 -10.09 -13.51
N ARG A 197 -25.79 -8.99 -12.95
CA ARG A 197 -27.11 -8.44 -13.31
C ARG A 197 -27.09 -7.52 -14.53
N THR A 198 -25.96 -6.89 -14.81
CA THR A 198 -25.84 -5.98 -15.95
C THR A 198 -25.91 -6.75 -17.28
N PRO A 199 -26.69 -6.29 -18.29
CA PRO A 199 -26.73 -6.89 -19.62
C PRO A 199 -25.35 -6.96 -20.29
N LYS A 200 -25.11 -7.96 -21.16
CA LYS A 200 -23.81 -8.12 -21.85
C LYS A 200 -23.42 -6.92 -22.72
N GLU A 201 -24.41 -6.19 -23.22
CA GLU A 201 -24.26 -5.03 -24.10
C GLU A 201 -23.91 -3.74 -23.35
N ASP A 202 -24.10 -3.68 -22.03
CA ASP A 202 -23.80 -2.47 -21.26
C ASP A 202 -22.30 -2.21 -21.25
N PRO A 203 -21.85 -1.04 -21.73
CA PRO A 203 -20.43 -0.72 -21.77
C PRO A 203 -19.77 -0.67 -20.38
N ASN A 204 -20.54 -0.47 -19.31
CA ASN A 204 -20.03 -0.41 -17.95
C ASN A 204 -19.96 -1.76 -17.26
N LYS A 205 -20.46 -2.85 -17.88
CA LYS A 205 -20.39 -4.20 -17.30
C LYS A 205 -18.95 -4.59 -16.96
N SER A 206 -18.01 -4.35 -17.87
CA SER A 206 -16.58 -4.65 -17.62
C SER A 206 -16.02 -3.86 -16.43
N ASN A 207 -16.51 -2.64 -16.20
CA ASN A 207 -16.01 -1.79 -15.11
C ASN A 207 -16.34 -2.40 -13.75
N ALA A 208 -17.57 -2.89 -13.57
CA ALA A 208 -17.97 -3.59 -12.36
C ALA A 208 -17.07 -4.82 -12.08
N LEU A 209 -16.74 -5.60 -13.11
CA LEU A 209 -15.80 -6.73 -12.96
C LEU A 209 -14.41 -6.27 -12.52
N TYR A 210 -13.84 -5.25 -13.16
CA TYR A 210 -12.51 -4.75 -12.80
C TYR A 210 -12.46 -4.14 -11.39
N ILE A 211 -13.52 -3.48 -10.94
CA ILE A 211 -13.63 -3.00 -9.55
C ILE A 211 -13.67 -4.17 -8.57
N GLY A 212 -14.40 -5.24 -8.91
CA GLY A 212 -14.39 -6.48 -8.14
C GLY A 212 -13.00 -7.09 -8.04
N ILE A 213 -12.31 -7.26 -9.19
CA ILE A 213 -10.94 -7.81 -9.20
C ILE A 213 -10.00 -6.93 -8.36
N MET A 214 -10.10 -5.59 -8.46
CA MET A 214 -9.29 -4.68 -7.65
C MET A 214 -9.53 -4.87 -6.15
N ALA A 215 -10.79 -5.04 -5.73
CA ALA A 215 -11.13 -5.32 -4.33
C ALA A 215 -10.58 -6.67 -3.86
N LEU A 216 -10.63 -7.71 -4.71
CA LEU A 216 -10.04 -9.01 -4.41
C LEU A 216 -8.52 -8.93 -4.26
N LEU A 217 -7.84 -8.21 -5.16
CA LEU A 217 -6.38 -8.03 -5.10
C LEU A 217 -5.95 -7.27 -3.84
N ASN A 218 -6.74 -6.28 -3.39
CA ASN A 218 -6.50 -5.59 -2.12
C ASN A 218 -6.60 -6.54 -0.92
N ILE A 219 -7.58 -7.45 -0.91
CA ILE A 219 -7.72 -8.47 0.14
C ILE A 219 -6.51 -9.41 0.12
N LEU A 220 -6.15 -9.93 -1.06
CA LEU A 220 -5.02 -10.84 -1.21
C LEU A 220 -3.69 -10.19 -0.79
N SER A 221 -3.44 -8.94 -1.22
CA SER A 221 -2.21 -8.21 -0.90
C SER A 221 -1.98 -8.14 0.61
N ILE A 222 -3.02 -7.89 1.41
CA ILE A 222 -2.88 -7.85 2.87
C ILE A 222 -2.75 -9.25 3.48
N ILE A 223 -3.52 -10.24 3.00
CA ILE A 223 -3.36 -11.61 3.48
C ILE A 223 -1.90 -12.05 3.31
N PHE A 224 -1.32 -11.82 2.14
CA PHE A 224 0.08 -12.16 1.88
C PHE A 224 1.06 -11.30 2.69
N THR A 225 0.74 -10.04 2.97
CA THR A 225 1.53 -9.20 3.90
C THR A 225 1.54 -9.79 5.32
N ILE A 226 0.42 -10.34 5.79
CA ILE A 226 0.36 -10.99 7.11
C ILE A 226 1.12 -12.32 7.09
N VAL A 227 0.98 -13.10 6.03
CA VAL A 227 1.75 -14.33 5.87
C VAL A 227 3.25 -14.01 5.86
N ASP A 228 3.68 -12.94 5.18
CA ASP A 228 5.07 -12.47 5.22
C ASP A 228 5.52 -12.14 6.64
N ILE A 229 4.74 -11.36 7.40
CA ILE A 229 5.03 -11.05 8.81
C ILE A 229 5.19 -12.34 9.63
N VAL A 230 4.30 -13.33 9.43
CA VAL A 230 4.36 -14.59 10.18
C VAL A 230 5.59 -15.41 9.80
N LEU A 231 5.89 -15.53 8.51
CA LEU A 231 7.03 -16.30 7.99
C LEU A 231 8.37 -15.66 8.38
N ALA A 232 8.49 -14.35 8.24
CA ALA A 232 9.71 -13.61 8.56
C ALA A 232 9.97 -13.57 10.08
N ARG A 233 8.92 -13.38 10.90
CA ARG A 233 9.07 -13.17 12.35
C ARG A 233 9.02 -14.45 13.19
N TYR A 234 8.24 -15.44 12.80
CA TYR A 234 8.08 -16.69 13.56
C TYR A 234 8.63 -17.91 12.82
N GLY A 235 8.73 -17.85 11.49
CA GLY A 235 9.26 -18.93 10.66
C GLY A 235 10.77 -18.90 10.43
N GLY A 236 11.45 -17.80 10.79
CA GLY A 236 12.89 -17.63 10.56
C GLY A 236 13.29 -17.57 9.08
N VAL A 237 12.33 -17.29 8.19
CA VAL A 237 12.56 -17.22 6.75
C VAL A 237 13.28 -15.92 6.42
N ALA A 238 14.33 -16.01 5.60
CA ALA A 238 15.05 -14.83 5.11
C ALA A 238 14.12 -13.92 4.30
N TYR A 239 14.28 -12.61 4.50
CA TYR A 239 13.53 -11.59 3.77
C TYR A 239 14.27 -11.20 2.47
N PRO A 240 13.56 -10.90 1.35
CA PRO A 240 12.11 -10.91 1.17
C PRO A 240 11.52 -12.32 1.05
N THR A 241 10.37 -12.58 1.71
CA THR A 241 9.71 -13.89 1.57
C THR A 241 8.92 -14.00 0.26
N ILE A 242 8.58 -15.22 -0.17
CA ILE A 242 7.67 -15.45 -1.30
C ILE A 242 6.32 -14.73 -1.09
N ALA A 243 5.82 -14.70 0.16
CA ALA A 243 4.58 -14.00 0.47
C ALA A 243 4.71 -12.49 0.25
N PHE A 244 5.87 -11.90 0.59
CA PHE A 244 6.16 -10.50 0.28
C PHE A 244 6.13 -10.23 -1.23
N VAL A 245 6.79 -11.09 -2.03
CA VAL A 245 6.80 -10.97 -3.50
C VAL A 245 5.37 -11.03 -4.07
N ILE A 246 4.53 -11.97 -3.60
CA ILE A 246 3.14 -12.09 -4.05
C ILE A 246 2.30 -10.87 -3.63
N ALA A 247 2.49 -10.36 -2.41
CA ALA A 247 1.81 -9.15 -1.95
C ALA A 247 2.12 -7.95 -2.86
N TRP A 248 3.35 -7.85 -3.33
CA TRP A 248 3.81 -6.82 -4.26
C TRP A 248 3.37 -7.03 -5.69
N LEU A 249 3.24 -8.27 -6.18
CA LEU A 249 2.63 -8.58 -7.47
C LEU A 249 1.16 -8.13 -7.57
N CYS A 250 0.48 -8.00 -6.43
CA CYS A 250 -0.88 -7.43 -6.41
C CYS A 250 -0.89 -5.94 -6.76
N VAL A 251 0.16 -5.17 -6.44
CA VAL A 251 0.24 -3.72 -6.70
C VAL A 251 0.08 -3.35 -8.17
N PRO A 252 0.86 -3.89 -9.14
CA PRO A 252 0.68 -3.57 -10.55
C PRO A 252 -0.68 -4.03 -11.09
N LEU A 253 -1.23 -5.13 -10.57
CA LEU A 253 -2.57 -5.60 -10.94
C LEU A 253 -3.67 -4.69 -10.39
N ILE A 254 -3.53 -4.16 -9.17
CA ILE A 254 -4.44 -3.15 -8.59
C ILE A 254 -4.42 -1.88 -9.44
N ILE A 255 -3.22 -1.42 -9.81
CA ILE A 255 -3.00 -0.27 -10.68
C ILE A 255 -3.68 -0.47 -12.05
N TYR A 256 -3.50 -1.62 -12.69
CA TYR A 256 -4.13 -1.95 -13.96
C TYR A 256 -5.65 -2.07 -13.88
N THR A 257 -6.16 -2.74 -12.86
CA THR A 257 -7.61 -2.93 -12.65
C THR A 257 -8.30 -1.62 -12.30
N ALA A 258 -7.63 -0.72 -11.56
CA ALA A 258 -8.08 0.66 -11.34
C ALA A 258 -8.15 1.43 -12.68
N TYR A 259 -7.12 1.34 -13.51
CA TYR A 259 -7.14 1.95 -14.84
C TYR A 259 -8.31 1.43 -15.69
N ARG A 260 -8.50 0.12 -15.76
CA ARG A 260 -9.58 -0.48 -16.57
C ARG A 260 -10.97 -0.19 -16.02
N GLY A 261 -11.15 -0.30 -14.70
CA GLY A 261 -12.41 -0.08 -14.02
C GLY A 261 -12.88 1.37 -14.03
N TYR A 262 -11.96 2.34 -14.06
CA TYR A 262 -12.30 3.77 -13.93
C TYR A 262 -12.02 4.62 -15.16
N PHE A 263 -10.98 4.28 -15.93
CA PHE A 263 -10.42 5.16 -16.96
C PHE A 263 -10.56 4.61 -18.39
N SER A 264 -10.59 3.28 -18.58
CA SER A 264 -10.42 2.70 -19.92
C SER A 264 -11.56 2.94 -20.92
N ARG A 265 -12.77 3.29 -20.47
CA ARG A 265 -13.81 3.74 -21.37
C ARG A 265 -13.91 5.25 -21.34
N LYS A 266 -13.56 5.86 -22.48
CA LYS A 266 -14.11 7.14 -22.92
C LYS A 266 -15.61 7.04 -22.64
N SER A 267 -16.19 7.93 -21.83
CA SER A 267 -17.61 8.16 -22.07
C SER A 267 -17.63 8.63 -23.52
N GLU A 268 -18.15 7.82 -24.43
CA GLU A 268 -18.51 8.31 -25.73
C GLU A 268 -19.25 9.62 -25.46
N LYS A 269 -18.71 10.72 -26.01
CA LYS A 269 -19.46 11.95 -26.11
C LYS A 269 -20.80 11.48 -26.67
N LYS A 270 -21.88 11.62 -25.89
CA LYS A 270 -23.18 11.79 -26.51
C LYS A 270 -22.99 13.05 -27.34
N ILE A 271 -22.74 12.85 -28.63
CA ILE A 271 -22.80 13.91 -29.62
C ILE A 271 -24.25 14.40 -29.49
N PRO A 272 -24.47 15.67 -29.15
CA PRO A 272 -25.81 16.23 -29.03
C PRO A 272 -26.58 16.10 -30.34
#